data_AF-A0A0M3J5M6-F1
#
_entry.id   AF-A0A0M3J5M6-F1
#
_cell.length_a   1.000
_cell.length_b   1.000
_cell.length_c   1.000
_cell.angle_alpha   90.00
_cell.angle_beta   90.00
_cell.angle_gamma   90.00
#
_symmetry.space_group_name_H-M   'P 1'
#
loop_
_entity.id
_entity.type
_entity.pdbx_description
1 polymer ?
#
loop_
_entity_poly.entity_id
_entity_poly.type
_entity_poly.pdbx_seq_one_letter_code
_entity_poly.pdbx_strand_id
1 'polypeptide(L)'
;MILLLKSLHLMINHRRKQVILCRVAAFVKRLLHISFLLPTNYTIAILCAIRTFFISHPRLNSMLECDDDDRSVVNKSSALDVFIPEVNDPDCCNALSTSIILETDLLSKHPNAIISQLAKNIRAGCPSSGANRVSADLSNCKPNEIIEKCPNGMVSNSHPYFSGQEQQSTYFEEFTVRDM
;
A
#
# COMPACT_ATOMS: atom_id res chain seq x y z
N MET A 1 15.12 10.15 -4.60
CA MET A 1 14.01 9.17 -4.70
C MET A 1 14.23 8.09 -5.76
N ILE A 2 14.52 8.44 -7.03
CA ILE A 2 14.69 7.46 -8.13
C ILE A 2 15.75 6.39 -7.81
N LEU A 3 16.92 6.80 -7.30
CA LEU A 3 18.00 5.87 -6.93
C LEU A 3 17.55 4.88 -5.83
N LEU A 4 16.85 5.36 -4.81
CA LEU A 4 16.30 4.53 -3.73
C LEU A 4 15.37 3.45 -4.29
N LEU A 5 14.44 3.82 -5.19
CA LEU A 5 13.51 2.85 -5.79
C LEU A 5 14.22 1.81 -6.65
N LYS A 6 15.23 2.22 -7.43
CA LYS A 6 16.05 1.28 -8.21
C LYS A 6 16.83 0.32 -7.31
N SER A 7 17.44 0.84 -6.25
CA SER A 7 18.17 0.03 -5.27
C SER A 7 17.26 -0.97 -4.56
N LEU A 8 16.08 -0.54 -4.11
CA LEU A 8 15.10 -1.43 -3.49
C LEU A 8 14.60 -2.49 -4.46
N HIS A 9 14.35 -2.14 -5.72
CA HIS A 9 13.96 -3.11 -6.75
C HIS A 9 15.03 -4.18 -6.96
N LEU A 10 16.30 -3.79 -7.04
CA LEU A 10 17.42 -4.73 -7.17
C LEU A 10 17.55 -5.62 -5.92
N MET A 11 17.50 -5.02 -4.74
CA MET A 11 17.68 -5.73 -3.47
C MET A 11 16.51 -6.69 -3.20
N ILE A 12 15.27 -6.24 -3.30
CA ILE A 12 14.10 -7.01 -2.86
C ILE A 12 13.58 -7.88 -4.00
N ASN A 13 13.34 -7.34 -5.20
CA ASN A 13 12.70 -8.12 -6.26
C ASN A 13 13.69 -9.00 -7.02
N HIS A 14 14.83 -8.44 -7.44
CA HIS A 14 15.80 -9.20 -8.26
C HIS A 14 16.53 -10.26 -7.42
N ARG A 15 16.88 -9.94 -6.17
CA ARG A 15 17.51 -10.87 -5.21
C ARG A 15 16.53 -11.53 -4.24
N ARG A 16 15.24 -11.65 -4.59
CA ARG A 16 14.17 -12.19 -3.71
C ARG A 16 14.47 -13.52 -3.01
N LYS A 17 15.32 -14.37 -3.61
CA LYS A 17 15.73 -15.66 -3.02
C LYS A 17 16.82 -15.54 -1.95
N GLN A 18 17.50 -14.40 -1.87
CA GLN A 18 18.62 -14.13 -0.96
C GLN A 18 18.20 -13.24 0.22
N VAL A 19 17.04 -12.59 0.13
CA VAL A 19 16.54 -11.69 1.17
C VAL A 19 15.54 -12.45 2.04
N ILE A 20 15.80 -12.46 3.34
CA ILE A 20 14.88 -13.05 4.32
C ILE A 20 13.62 -12.20 4.47
N LEU A 21 12.48 -12.85 4.72
CA LEU A 21 11.16 -12.23 4.67
C LEU A 21 10.99 -11.07 5.69
N CYS A 22 11.55 -11.21 6.89
CA CYS A 22 11.47 -10.18 7.93
C CYS A 22 12.12 -8.85 7.48
N ARG A 23 13.20 -8.90 6.70
CA ARG A 23 13.82 -7.69 6.13
C ARG A 23 12.88 -7.01 5.16
N VAL A 24 12.21 -7.78 4.31
CA VAL A 24 11.25 -7.23 3.35
C VAL A 24 10.10 -6.56 4.09
N ALA A 25 9.55 -7.20 5.12
CA ALA A 25 8.53 -6.62 5.99
C ALA A 25 8.98 -5.32 6.66
N ALA A 26 10.22 -5.27 7.16
CA ALA A 26 10.81 -4.07 7.75
C ALA A 26 10.86 -2.89 6.77
N PHE A 27 11.27 -3.16 5.52
CA PHE A 27 11.21 -2.14 4.48
C PHE A 27 9.78 -1.71 4.16
N VAL A 28 8.83 -2.64 4.07
CA VAL A 28 7.41 -2.33 3.84
C VAL A 28 6.86 -1.37 4.91
N LYS A 29 7.01 -1.70 6.20
CA LYS A 29 6.52 -0.85 7.31
C LYS A 29 7.15 0.54 7.28
N ARG A 30 8.47 0.63 7.17
CA ARG A 30 9.16 1.93 7.11
C ARG A 30 8.75 2.75 5.89
N LEU A 31 8.58 2.12 4.73
CA LEU A 31 8.13 2.80 3.52
C LEU A 31 6.68 3.29 3.65
N LEU A 32 5.79 2.51 4.26
CA LEU A 32 4.42 2.95 4.57
C LEU A 32 4.42 4.16 5.49
N HIS A 33 5.20 4.15 6.57
CA HIS A 33 5.32 5.29 7.48
C HIS A 33 5.83 6.54 6.75
N ILE A 34 6.90 6.41 5.96
CA ILE A 34 7.47 7.52 5.18
C ILE A 34 6.46 8.02 4.13
N SER A 35 5.62 7.15 3.57
CA SER A 35 4.67 7.52 2.52
C SER A 35 3.65 8.60 2.93
N PHE A 36 3.36 8.73 4.23
CA PHE A 36 2.52 9.78 4.79
C PHE A 36 3.20 11.15 4.84
N LEU A 37 4.53 11.19 4.80
CA LEU A 37 5.34 12.42 4.88
C LEU A 37 5.77 12.92 3.50
N LEU A 38 5.50 12.16 2.45
CA LEU A 38 5.96 12.45 1.10
C LEU A 38 4.89 13.14 0.25
N PRO A 39 5.31 14.00 -0.70
CA PRO A 39 4.46 14.44 -1.79
C PRO A 39 3.82 13.29 -2.58
N THR A 40 2.63 13.53 -3.12
CA THR A 40 1.77 12.53 -3.78
C THR A 40 2.48 11.69 -4.85
N ASN A 41 3.31 12.31 -5.69
CA ASN A 41 4.05 11.61 -6.75
C ASN A 41 5.01 10.54 -6.18
N TYR A 42 5.68 10.84 -5.08
CA TYR A 42 6.56 9.90 -4.40
C TYR A 42 5.78 8.85 -3.62
N THR A 43 4.66 9.22 -2.99
CA THR A 43 3.77 8.27 -2.30
C THR A 43 3.24 7.21 -3.27
N ILE A 44 2.79 7.60 -4.46
CA ILE A 44 2.37 6.65 -5.51
C ILE A 44 3.52 5.72 -5.87
N ALA A 45 4.72 6.26 -6.13
CA ALA A 45 5.89 5.47 -6.47
C ALA A 45 6.26 4.46 -5.37
N ILE A 46 6.20 4.86 -4.10
CA ILE A 46 6.47 3.99 -2.94
C ILE A 46 5.41 2.88 -2.84
N LEU A 47 4.12 3.20 -3.01
CA LEU A 47 3.07 2.18 -2.99
C LEU A 47 3.18 1.20 -4.15
N CYS A 48 3.55 1.66 -5.34
CA CYS A 48 3.87 0.77 -6.46
C CYS A 48 5.05 -0.14 -6.13
N ALA A 49 6.09 0.37 -5.44
CA ALA A 49 7.20 -0.47 -5.00
C ALA A 49 6.75 -1.53 -3.98
N ILE A 50 6.00 -1.14 -2.95
CA ILE A 50 5.44 -2.06 -1.95
C ILE A 50 4.60 -3.15 -2.61
N ARG A 51 3.74 -2.78 -3.57
CA ARG A 51 2.97 -3.74 -4.38
C ARG A 51 3.87 -4.79 -5.04
N THR A 52 5.00 -4.38 -5.63
CA THR A 52 5.96 -5.34 -6.22
C THR A 52 6.60 -6.27 -5.17
N PHE A 53 6.71 -5.84 -3.91
CA PHE A 53 7.24 -6.69 -2.84
C PHE A 53 6.26 -7.79 -2.45
N PHE A 54 4.97 -7.46 -2.31
CA PHE A 54 3.91 -8.43 -2.07
C PHE A 54 3.80 -9.46 -3.20
N ILE A 55 3.88 -9.02 -4.46
CA ILE A 55 3.87 -9.91 -5.63
C ILE A 55 5.10 -10.84 -5.64
N SER A 56 6.28 -10.32 -5.29
CA SER A 56 7.52 -11.11 -5.30
C SER A 56 7.70 -12.01 -4.08
N HIS A 57 7.07 -11.67 -2.95
CA HIS A 57 7.12 -12.39 -1.68
C HIS A 57 5.70 -12.63 -1.14
N PRO A 58 4.94 -13.61 -1.69
CA PRO A 58 3.55 -13.87 -1.30
C PRO A 58 3.35 -14.14 0.19
N ARG A 59 4.39 -14.62 0.89
CA ARG A 59 4.38 -14.83 2.35
C ARG A 59 4.23 -13.53 3.15
N LEU A 60 4.42 -12.35 2.55
CA LEU A 60 4.10 -11.07 3.19
C LEU A 60 2.60 -10.89 3.46
N ASN A 61 1.74 -11.68 2.81
CA ASN A 61 0.30 -11.60 3.03
C ASN A 61 -0.11 -11.88 4.48
N SER A 62 0.74 -12.53 5.31
CA SER A 62 0.47 -12.67 6.74
C SER A 62 0.33 -11.31 7.45
N MET A 63 0.93 -10.23 6.92
CA MET A 63 0.80 -8.87 7.46
C MET A 63 -0.55 -8.21 7.13
N LEU A 64 -1.38 -8.86 6.29
CA LEU A 64 -2.70 -8.38 5.88
C LEU A 64 -3.84 -9.06 6.66
N GLU A 65 -3.52 -9.98 7.55
CA GLU A 65 -4.48 -10.66 8.40
C GLU A 65 -4.89 -9.70 9.54
N CYS A 66 -6.20 -9.56 9.74
CA CYS A 66 -6.74 -8.97 10.98
C CYS A 66 -6.71 -10.08 12.03
N ASP A 67 -6.08 -9.84 13.18
CA ASP A 67 -6.35 -10.62 14.38
C ASP A 67 -7.78 -10.27 14.85
N ASP A 68 -8.80 -10.81 14.21
CA ASP A 68 -10.22 -10.60 14.57
C ASP A 68 -10.59 -11.29 15.90
N ASP A 69 -9.67 -12.03 16.50
CA ASP A 69 -9.89 -12.78 17.75
C ASP A 69 -9.65 -11.98 19.04
N ASP A 70 -9.26 -10.70 19.00
CA ASP A 70 -8.94 -9.95 20.22
C ASP A 70 -9.75 -8.67 20.42
N ARG A 71 -11.01 -8.86 20.87
CA ARG A 71 -11.74 -7.85 21.67
C ARG A 71 -11.02 -7.48 22.98
N SER A 72 -9.78 -7.94 23.24
CA SER A 72 -8.88 -7.49 24.30
C SER A 72 -7.70 -6.65 23.78
N VAL A 73 -8.02 -5.61 23.00
CA VAL A 73 -7.12 -4.48 22.68
C VAL A 73 -6.53 -3.79 23.95
N VAL A 74 -6.94 -4.19 25.15
CA VAL A 74 -6.40 -3.73 26.43
C VAL A 74 -5.17 -4.53 26.89
N ASN A 75 -4.88 -5.73 26.36
CA ASN A 75 -3.85 -6.64 26.93
C ASN A 75 -2.78 -7.19 25.97
N LYS A 76 -2.73 -6.80 24.69
CA LYS A 76 -1.50 -6.99 23.87
C LYS A 76 -0.44 -5.93 24.19
N SER A 77 -0.08 -5.82 25.46
CA SER A 77 1.02 -5.01 25.97
C SER A 77 2.27 -5.88 26.21
N SER A 78 2.55 -6.80 25.28
CA SER A 78 3.87 -7.41 25.21
C SER A 78 4.67 -6.63 24.18
N ALA A 79 5.81 -6.08 24.59
CA ALA A 79 6.73 -5.34 23.72
C ALA A 79 7.18 -6.13 22.47
N LEU A 80 6.92 -7.45 22.45
CA LEU A 80 7.23 -8.37 21.36
C LEU A 80 6.22 -8.34 20.19
N ASP A 81 5.09 -7.63 20.29
CA ASP A 81 4.08 -7.55 19.20
C ASP A 81 4.00 -6.13 18.57
N VAL A 82 4.97 -5.28 18.90
CA VAL A 82 5.03 -3.90 18.40
C VAL A 82 6.18 -3.76 17.41
N PHE A 83 5.91 -3.08 16.29
CA PHE A 83 6.94 -2.71 15.32
C PHE A 83 7.75 -1.54 15.89
N ILE A 84 9.08 -1.68 15.93
CA ILE A 84 9.97 -0.66 16.48
C ILE A 84 10.76 -0.02 15.33
N PRO A 85 10.33 1.14 14.79
CA PRO A 85 10.95 1.75 13.62
C PRO A 85 12.40 2.18 13.86
N GLU A 86 12.76 2.43 15.12
CA GLU A 86 14.03 3.05 15.53
C GLU A 86 15.19 2.05 15.55
N VAL A 87 14.87 0.75 15.53
CA VAL A 87 15.86 -0.31 15.41
C VAL A 87 16.43 -0.29 14.00
N ASN A 88 17.72 -0.01 13.88
CA ASN A 88 18.43 0.04 12.59
C ASN A 88 18.53 -1.35 11.93
N ASP A 89 18.63 -2.41 12.73
CA ASP A 89 18.64 -3.78 12.21
C ASP A 89 17.24 -4.20 11.74
N PRO A 90 17.01 -4.41 10.43
CA PRO A 90 15.72 -4.86 9.91
C PRO A 90 15.29 -6.23 10.47
N ASP A 91 16.21 -7.05 10.99
CA ASP A 91 15.91 -8.38 11.53
C ASP A 91 15.31 -8.31 12.95
N CYS A 92 15.53 -7.20 13.66
CA CYS A 92 15.14 -7.04 15.06
C CYS A 92 14.00 -6.04 15.29
N CYS A 93 13.44 -5.44 14.24
CA CYS A 93 12.39 -4.41 14.34
C CYS A 93 10.97 -4.98 14.49
N ASN A 94 10.79 -6.30 14.49
CA ASN A 94 9.52 -6.99 14.64
C ASN A 94 8.45 -6.68 13.56
N ALA A 95 8.86 -6.24 12.37
CA ALA A 95 7.92 -5.81 11.34
C ALA A 95 6.98 -6.91 10.84
N LEU A 96 7.49 -8.13 10.63
CA LEU A 96 6.72 -9.23 10.03
C LEU A 96 5.58 -9.73 10.92
N SER A 97 5.72 -9.61 12.24
CA SER A 97 4.70 -10.01 13.22
C SER A 97 3.58 -8.99 13.33
N THR A 98 3.74 -7.79 12.75
CA THR A 98 2.76 -6.71 12.85
C THR A 98 1.95 -6.53 11.58
N SER A 99 0.68 -6.17 11.77
CA SER A 99 -0.23 -5.85 10.66
C SER A 99 0.12 -4.51 10.00
N ILE A 100 -0.26 -4.36 8.72
CA ILE A 100 -0.22 -3.08 7.96
C ILE A 100 -1.62 -2.53 7.65
N ILE A 101 -2.66 -3.09 8.28
CA ILE A 101 -4.05 -2.76 7.96
C ILE A 101 -4.37 -1.31 8.30
N LEU A 102 -3.85 -0.77 9.40
CA LEU A 102 -4.12 0.61 9.79
C LEU A 102 -3.52 1.62 8.79
N GLU A 103 -2.27 1.41 8.39
CA GLU A 103 -1.57 2.27 7.43
C GLU A 103 -2.26 2.22 6.06
N THR A 104 -2.62 1.03 5.60
CA THR A 104 -3.31 0.87 4.32
C THR A 104 -4.76 1.37 4.35
N ASP A 105 -5.46 1.26 5.48
CA ASP A 105 -6.81 1.82 5.65
C ASP A 105 -6.79 3.36 5.60
N LEU A 106 -5.83 3.99 6.27
CA LEU A 106 -5.64 5.44 6.22
C LEU A 106 -5.29 5.90 4.80
N LEU A 107 -4.35 5.23 4.12
CA LEU A 107 -4.00 5.55 2.73
C LEU A 107 -5.14 5.29 1.74
N SER A 108 -6.03 4.34 2.04
CA SER A 108 -7.22 4.07 1.20
C SER A 108 -8.20 5.24 1.17
N LYS A 109 -8.13 6.15 2.16
CA LYS A 109 -8.95 7.36 2.28
C LYS A 109 -8.26 8.61 1.75
N HIS A 110 -7.07 8.48 1.17
CA HIS A 110 -6.31 9.60 0.63
C HIS A 110 -7.05 10.28 -0.55
N PRO A 111 -7.04 11.63 -0.67
CA PRO A 111 -7.79 12.36 -1.71
C PRO A 111 -7.37 12.01 -3.14
N ASN A 112 -6.10 11.65 -3.33
CA ASN A 112 -5.62 11.11 -4.60
C ASN A 112 -6.13 9.67 -4.81
N ALA A 113 -6.93 9.47 -5.84
CA ALA A 113 -7.54 8.19 -6.16
C ALA A 113 -6.54 7.07 -6.51
N ILE A 114 -5.38 7.38 -7.11
CA ILE A 114 -4.35 6.36 -7.43
C ILE A 114 -3.78 5.79 -6.12
N ILE A 115 -3.51 6.67 -5.14
CA ILE A 115 -3.05 6.25 -3.80
C ILE A 115 -4.13 5.39 -3.12
N SER A 116 -5.39 5.84 -3.15
CA SER A 116 -6.53 5.09 -2.60
C SER A 116 -6.65 3.70 -3.23
N GLN A 117 -6.58 3.62 -4.57
CA GLN A 117 -6.68 2.35 -5.31
C GLN A 117 -5.50 1.43 -5.04
N LEU A 118 -4.27 1.95 -5.00
CA LEU A 118 -3.08 1.16 -4.66
C LEU A 118 -3.15 0.62 -3.23
N ALA A 119 -3.57 1.42 -2.27
CA ALA A 119 -3.72 0.99 -0.89
C ALA A 119 -4.78 -0.14 -0.75
N LYS A 120 -5.93 0.01 -1.42
CA LYS A 120 -6.96 -1.05 -1.51
C LYS A 120 -6.43 -2.32 -2.19
N ASN A 121 -5.65 -2.18 -3.25
CA ASN A 121 -5.03 -3.32 -3.94
C ASN A 121 -4.04 -4.06 -3.04
N ILE A 122 -3.16 -3.34 -2.35
CA ILE A 122 -2.20 -3.92 -1.41
C ILE A 122 -2.94 -4.64 -0.28
N ARG A 123 -3.95 -3.99 0.32
CA ARG A 123 -4.78 -4.58 1.38
C ARG A 123 -5.49 -5.86 0.94
N ALA A 124 -5.89 -5.95 -0.32
CA ALA A 124 -6.50 -7.15 -0.90
C ALA A 124 -5.49 -8.24 -1.33
N GLY A 125 -4.19 -8.10 -1.03
CA GLY A 125 -3.17 -9.08 -1.42
C GLY A 125 -2.70 -8.93 -2.87
N CYS A 126 -2.80 -7.73 -3.44
CA CYS A 126 -2.37 -7.39 -4.80
C CYS A 126 -3.02 -8.23 -5.92
N PRO A 127 -4.36 -8.37 -5.97
CA PRO A 127 -5.03 -9.14 -7.00
C PRO A 127 -4.75 -8.56 -8.40
N SER A 128 -4.58 -9.45 -9.38
CA SER A 128 -4.37 -9.11 -10.80
C SER A 128 -5.68 -9.03 -11.60
N SER A 129 -6.77 -9.60 -11.07
CA SER A 129 -8.10 -9.60 -11.68
C SER A 129 -9.18 -9.42 -10.61
N GLY A 130 -10.39 -9.06 -11.05
CA GLY A 130 -11.55 -8.87 -10.17
C GLY A 130 -11.57 -7.54 -9.42
N ALA A 131 -12.13 -7.56 -8.22
CA ALA A 131 -12.26 -6.39 -7.34
C ALA A 131 -10.89 -5.93 -6.83
N ASN A 132 -10.75 -4.62 -6.59
CA ASN A 132 -9.52 -3.99 -6.09
C ASN A 132 -8.29 -4.20 -6.97
N ARG A 133 -8.44 -4.58 -8.25
CA ARG A 133 -7.34 -4.58 -9.22
C ARG A 133 -6.89 -3.16 -9.54
N VAL A 134 -5.64 -3.03 -9.99
CA VAL A 134 -5.09 -1.80 -10.56
C VAL A 134 -5.04 -1.89 -12.09
N SER A 135 -5.04 -0.76 -12.78
CA SER A 135 -4.96 -0.72 -14.25
C SER A 135 -3.67 -1.37 -14.78
N ALA A 136 -3.73 -1.87 -16.02
CA ALA A 136 -2.58 -2.51 -16.67
C ALA A 136 -1.41 -1.52 -16.82
N ASP A 137 -1.71 -0.27 -17.16
CA ASP A 137 -0.70 0.77 -17.33
C ASP A 137 0.05 1.05 -16.01
N LEU A 138 -0.66 1.07 -14.88
CA LEU A 138 -0.05 1.25 -13.56
C LEU A 138 0.69 -0.02 -13.10
N SER A 139 0.18 -1.21 -13.44
CA SER A 139 0.84 -2.49 -13.14
C SER A 139 2.17 -2.64 -13.86
N ASN A 140 2.24 -2.19 -15.11
CA ASN A 140 3.41 -2.33 -15.98
C ASN A 140 4.42 -1.19 -15.77
N CYS A 141 4.00 -0.08 -15.15
CA CYS A 141 4.88 1.04 -14.87
C CYS A 141 5.83 0.72 -13.71
N LYS A 142 7.14 0.90 -13.93
CA LYS A 142 8.11 0.72 -12.85
C LYS A 142 7.96 1.84 -11.81
N PRO A 143 8.10 1.55 -10.51
CA PRO A 143 7.97 2.54 -9.45
C PRO A 143 8.79 3.82 -9.68
N ASN A 144 10.01 3.70 -10.22
CA ASN A 144 10.87 4.84 -10.50
C ASN A 144 10.41 5.71 -11.69
N GLU A 145 9.71 5.14 -12.66
CA GLU A 145 9.21 5.87 -13.84
C GLU A 145 7.99 6.72 -13.51
N ILE A 146 7.23 6.34 -12.48
CA ILE A 146 6.03 7.07 -12.03
C ILE A 146 6.37 8.50 -11.62
N ILE A 147 7.54 8.72 -11.04
CA ILE A 147 7.98 10.05 -10.59
C ILE A 147 8.07 11.02 -11.76
N GLU A 148 8.56 10.54 -12.92
CA GLU A 148 8.74 11.32 -14.13
C GLU A 148 7.41 11.49 -14.88
N LYS A 149 6.57 10.45 -14.88
CA LYS A 149 5.25 10.46 -15.56
C LYS A 149 4.21 11.30 -14.81
N CYS A 150 4.32 11.43 -13.49
CA CYS A 150 3.36 12.13 -12.65
C CYS A 150 4.04 13.16 -11.72
N PRO A 151 4.67 14.23 -12.24
CA PRO A 151 5.48 15.15 -11.43
C PRO A 151 4.68 15.92 -10.36
N ASN A 152 3.41 16.24 -10.62
CA ASN A 152 2.60 17.11 -9.74
C ASN A 152 1.51 16.36 -8.96
N GLY A 153 1.47 15.03 -8.98
CA GLY A 153 0.42 14.26 -8.30
C GLY A 153 -1.01 14.53 -8.80
N MET A 154 -1.18 15.28 -9.90
CA MET A 154 -2.49 15.59 -10.48
C MET A 154 -3.07 14.34 -11.13
N VAL A 155 -4.27 13.97 -10.70
CA VAL A 155 -5.14 13.02 -11.38
C VAL A 155 -6.32 13.86 -11.86
N SER A 156 -6.30 14.30 -13.11
CA SER A 156 -7.59 14.62 -13.73
C SER A 156 -8.35 13.30 -13.84
N ASN A 157 -9.67 13.34 -13.68
CA ASN A 157 -10.54 12.18 -13.88
C ASN A 157 -10.45 11.58 -15.31
N SER A 158 -9.63 12.16 -16.18
CA SER A 158 -9.28 11.71 -17.53
C SER A 158 -7.91 10.98 -17.62
N HIS A 159 -7.18 10.76 -16.52
CA HIS A 159 -5.87 10.11 -16.59
C HIS A 159 -6.01 8.61 -16.91
N PRO A 160 -5.28 8.05 -17.90
CA PRO A 160 -5.44 6.66 -18.39
C PRO A 160 -5.33 5.54 -17.33
N TYR A 161 -4.73 5.82 -16.17
CA TYR A 161 -4.63 4.86 -15.08
C TYR A 161 -5.98 4.59 -14.39
N PHE A 162 -7.00 5.39 -14.66
CA PHE A 162 -8.38 5.30 -14.16
C PHE A 162 -9.26 4.39 -15.03
N SER A 163 -8.79 3.20 -15.39
CA SER A 163 -9.61 2.22 -16.10
C SER A 163 -10.28 1.25 -15.12
N GLY A 164 -11.51 1.61 -14.75
CA GLY A 164 -12.54 0.66 -14.32
C GLY A 164 -12.68 0.43 -12.82
N GLN A 165 -13.42 1.32 -12.15
CA GLN A 165 -14.53 0.90 -11.30
C GLN A 165 -15.71 1.82 -11.57
N GLU A 166 -16.66 1.36 -12.39
CA GLU A 166 -18.04 1.82 -12.25
C GLU A 166 -18.49 1.38 -10.85
N GLN A 167 -18.43 2.29 -9.88
CA GLN A 167 -19.22 2.17 -8.67
C GLN A 167 -20.41 3.11 -8.84
N GLN A 168 -21.54 2.45 -9.10
CA GLN A 168 -22.91 2.89 -8.93
C GLN A 168 -23.06 4.18 -8.12
N SER A 169 -23.35 5.27 -8.83
CA SER A 169 -24.09 6.40 -8.28
C SER A 169 -25.55 5.98 -8.15
N THR A 170 -25.89 5.34 -7.05
CA THR A 170 -27.27 5.23 -6.53
C THR A 170 -27.19 5.33 -5.02
N TYR A 171 -28.13 6.05 -4.42
CA TYR A 171 -28.18 6.51 -3.02
C TYR A 171 -27.54 7.86 -2.72
N PHE A 172 -27.91 8.89 -3.49
CA PHE A 172 -28.09 10.24 -2.93
C PHE A 172 -29.11 11.06 -3.74
N GLU A 173 -30.23 10.45 -4.11
CA GLU A 173 -31.43 11.18 -4.58
C GLU A 173 -32.68 10.40 -4.13
N GLU A 174 -33.03 10.50 -2.84
CA GLU A 174 -34.41 10.24 -2.38
C GLU A 174 -34.57 10.76 -0.94
N PHE A 175 -34.30 12.05 -0.71
CA PHE A 175 -34.78 12.71 0.52
C PHE A 175 -35.03 14.20 0.31
N THR A 176 -35.68 14.57 -0.80
CA THR A 176 -36.13 15.97 -0.99
C THR A 176 -37.41 16.13 -1.81
N VAL A 177 -38.31 15.13 -1.87
CA VAL A 177 -39.68 15.38 -2.32
C VAL A 177 -40.65 14.48 -1.56
N ARG A 178 -41.07 14.95 -0.39
CA ARG A 178 -42.43 14.73 0.14
C ARG A 178 -42.73 15.92 1.04
N ASP A 179 -42.88 17.06 0.39
CA ASP A 179 -43.69 18.17 0.89
C ASP A 179 -45.17 17.77 0.84
N MET A 180 -45.93 18.38 1.75
CA MET A 180 -47.39 18.61 1.73
C MET A 180 -48.32 17.48 2.17
#